data_AF-A0A930VES1-F1
#
_entry.id   AF-A0A930VES1-F1
#
_cell.length_a   1.000
_cell.length_b   1.000
_cell.length_c   1.000
_cell.angle_alpha   90.00
_cell.angle_beta   90.00
_cell.angle_gamma   90.00
#
_symmetry.space_group_name_H-M   'P 1'
#
loop_
_entity.id
_entity.type
_entity.pdbx_description
1 polymer ?
#
loop_
_entity_poly.entity_id
_entity_poly.type
_entity_poly.pdbx_seq_one_letter_code
_entity_poly.pdbx_strand_id
1 'polypeptide(L)'
;MPRFAAVSRHHVTSALDEYDAPGREEFVVMHGGRAYGAQAVLSAAHEKATGSAVSDWDWTSKDQAARILRELGFRVLAGDDPEAVVPVTGAWRETSDVGPEATREAWAAAARDRLLEAARRYRATVQPAELAIEVQRRSGIRTRQLWHHWLDEVLGLVALESSRLEEPLLVSLCADDAGRVTDGYAVAVRAAYGERPEHPNAHAANERLECYRYFEAAGLPADGGSVEPPKMAPAARATATRTGTRRTAAPKAPAVKRPTKPADRPPEICPTCFMAIPRSGVCDNCG
;
A
#
# COMPACT_ATOMS: atom_id res chain seq x y z
N MET A 1 -7.97 -30.68 11.13
CA MET A 1 -6.66 -30.09 10.81
C MET A 1 -6.19 -30.67 9.48
N PRO A 2 -6.04 -29.83 8.45
CA PRO A 2 -5.72 -30.26 7.09
C PRO A 2 -4.36 -30.93 7.01
N ARG A 3 -4.23 -31.95 6.14
CA ARG A 3 -3.00 -32.72 5.95
C ARG A 3 -2.22 -32.19 4.76
N PHE A 4 -1.70 -30.96 4.88
CA PHE A 4 -0.94 -30.33 3.79
C PHE A 4 0.30 -31.11 3.35
N ALA A 5 0.84 -32.01 4.17
CA ALA A 5 1.93 -32.91 3.78
C ALA A 5 1.57 -33.87 2.63
N ALA A 6 0.27 -34.09 2.34
CA ALA A 6 -0.18 -34.86 1.18
C ALA A 6 -0.14 -34.05 -0.13
N VAL A 7 0.00 -32.72 -0.05
CA VAL A 7 0.08 -31.86 -1.23
C VAL A 7 1.47 -31.99 -1.85
N SER A 8 1.49 -32.24 -3.16
CA SER A 8 2.72 -32.33 -3.96
C SER A 8 2.77 -31.17 -4.95
N ARG A 9 3.94 -30.96 -5.56
CA ARG A 9 4.08 -29.98 -6.65
C ARG A 9 3.08 -30.24 -7.79
N HIS A 10 2.80 -31.51 -8.10
CA HIS A 10 1.84 -31.89 -9.14
C HIS A 10 0.41 -31.46 -8.80
N HIS A 11 -0.03 -31.65 -7.55
CA HIS A 11 -1.36 -31.20 -7.10
C HIS A 11 -1.51 -29.69 -7.23
N VAL A 12 -0.46 -28.93 -6.91
CA VAL A 12 -0.46 -27.47 -7.04
C VAL A 12 -0.48 -27.03 -8.51
N THR A 13 0.32 -27.64 -9.39
CA THR A 13 0.30 -27.31 -10.82
C THR A 13 -1.06 -27.60 -11.45
N SER A 14 -1.65 -28.77 -11.19
CA SER A 14 -3.01 -29.08 -11.66
C SER A 14 -4.07 -28.12 -11.10
N ALA A 15 -3.93 -27.67 -9.84
CA ALA A 15 -4.79 -26.65 -9.30
C ALA A 15 -4.64 -25.32 -10.07
N LEU A 16 -3.42 -24.86 -10.33
CA LEU A 16 -3.17 -23.62 -11.06
C LEU A 16 -3.66 -23.64 -12.52
N ASP A 17 -3.62 -24.79 -13.19
CA ASP A 17 -4.09 -24.93 -14.57
C ASP A 17 -5.62 -24.89 -14.69
N GLU A 18 -6.34 -25.38 -13.68
CA GLU A 18 -7.81 -25.40 -13.65
C GLU A 18 -8.40 -24.15 -12.96
N TYR A 19 -7.62 -23.50 -12.09
CA TYR A 19 -8.06 -22.36 -11.29
C TYR A 19 -7.87 -21.06 -12.09
N ASP A 20 -8.93 -20.59 -12.77
CA ASP A 20 -8.85 -19.42 -13.65
C ASP A 20 -9.17 -18.07 -12.94
N ALA A 21 -9.36 -18.09 -11.62
CA ALA A 21 -9.71 -16.90 -10.83
C ALA A 21 -8.46 -16.31 -10.16
N PRO A 22 -7.87 -15.20 -10.65
CA PRO A 22 -6.85 -14.48 -9.91
C PRO A 22 -7.43 -14.00 -8.57
N GLY A 23 -6.73 -14.28 -7.47
CA GLY A 23 -7.16 -13.95 -6.11
C GLY A 23 -6.29 -12.85 -5.50
N ARG A 24 -6.92 -11.92 -4.77
CA ARG A 24 -6.22 -10.97 -3.90
C ARG A 24 -6.02 -11.61 -2.53
N GLU A 25 -4.82 -12.08 -2.28
CA GLU A 25 -4.39 -12.52 -0.96
C GLU A 25 -3.09 -11.81 -0.57
N GLU A 26 -2.77 -11.85 0.72
CA GLU A 26 -1.53 -11.29 1.27
C GLU A 26 -0.29 -11.94 0.63
N PHE A 27 -0.42 -13.18 0.16
CA PHE A 27 0.60 -13.89 -0.59
C PHE A 27 0.01 -14.47 -1.86
N VAL A 28 0.74 -14.35 -2.97
CA VAL A 28 0.31 -14.87 -4.27
C VAL A 28 1.39 -15.72 -4.92
N VAL A 29 0.97 -16.77 -5.60
CA VAL A 29 1.81 -17.64 -6.43
C VAL A 29 1.85 -17.09 -7.84
N MET A 30 3.06 -16.96 -8.39
CA MET A 30 3.26 -16.61 -9.80
C MET A 30 3.25 -17.86 -10.66
N HIS A 31 2.35 -17.93 -11.65
CA HIS A 31 2.27 -19.02 -12.62
C HIS A 31 1.81 -18.49 -13.99
N GLY A 32 2.52 -18.82 -15.07
CA GLY A 32 2.17 -18.36 -16.43
C GLY A 32 2.07 -16.84 -16.60
N GLY A 33 2.81 -16.06 -15.79
CA GLY A 33 2.74 -14.59 -15.79
C GLY A 33 1.53 -14.00 -15.06
N ARG A 34 0.71 -14.83 -14.39
CA ARG A 34 -0.44 -14.43 -13.57
C ARG A 34 -0.17 -14.69 -12.09
N ALA A 35 -0.83 -13.93 -11.23
CA ALA A 35 -0.79 -14.07 -9.78
C ALA A 35 -2.07 -14.74 -9.26
N TYR A 36 -1.91 -15.71 -8.37
CA TYR A 36 -2.99 -16.50 -7.77
C TYR A 36 -2.89 -16.50 -6.25
N GLY A 37 -3.99 -16.43 -5.53
CA GLY A 37 -3.98 -16.48 -4.06
C GLY A 37 -3.32 -17.76 -3.53
N ALA A 38 -2.34 -17.63 -2.63
CA ALA A 38 -1.57 -18.75 -2.11
C ALA A 38 -2.44 -19.74 -1.30
N GLN A 39 -3.33 -19.26 -0.43
CA GLN A 39 -4.27 -20.07 0.34
C GLN A 39 -5.32 -20.70 -0.58
N ALA A 40 -5.88 -19.97 -1.54
CA ALA A 40 -6.82 -20.50 -2.50
C ALA A 40 -6.21 -21.66 -3.32
N VAL A 41 -5.02 -21.45 -3.88
CA VAL A 41 -4.30 -22.46 -4.65
C VAL A 41 -3.95 -23.67 -3.78
N LEU A 42 -3.46 -23.46 -2.55
CA LEU A 42 -3.10 -24.58 -1.68
C LEU A 42 -4.34 -25.34 -1.17
N SER A 43 -5.47 -24.66 -0.97
CA SER A 43 -6.75 -25.30 -0.63
C SER A 43 -7.23 -26.20 -1.77
N ALA A 44 -7.24 -25.68 -2.99
CA ALA A 44 -7.61 -26.46 -4.18
C ALA A 44 -6.66 -27.66 -4.40
N ALA A 45 -5.36 -27.46 -4.19
CA ALA A 45 -4.38 -28.54 -4.27
C ALA A 45 -4.57 -29.59 -3.16
N HIS A 46 -4.94 -29.17 -1.94
CA HIS A 46 -5.27 -30.07 -0.84
C HIS A 46 -6.52 -30.91 -1.12
N GLU A 47 -7.57 -30.29 -1.67
CA GLU A 47 -8.78 -31.00 -2.09
C GLU A 47 -8.46 -32.03 -3.17
N LYS A 48 -7.65 -31.68 -4.17
CA LYS A 48 -7.16 -32.66 -5.17
C LYS A 48 -6.36 -33.81 -4.55
N ALA A 49 -5.53 -33.53 -3.55
CA ALA A 49 -4.68 -34.53 -2.91
C ALA A 49 -5.43 -35.48 -1.97
N THR A 50 -6.51 -35.01 -1.34
CA THR A 50 -7.14 -35.70 -0.20
C THR A 50 -8.64 -35.93 -0.34
N GLY A 51 -9.30 -35.27 -1.29
CA GLY A 51 -10.75 -35.22 -1.41
C GLY A 51 -11.46 -34.32 -0.39
N SER A 52 -10.71 -33.61 0.46
CA SER A 52 -11.27 -32.78 1.54
C SER A 52 -10.99 -31.29 1.33
N ALA A 53 -12.04 -30.47 1.44
CA ALA A 53 -11.95 -29.02 1.42
C ALA A 53 -11.25 -28.46 2.67
N VAL A 54 -10.62 -27.29 2.51
CA VAL A 54 -9.99 -26.51 3.59
C VAL A 54 -10.81 -25.26 3.83
N SER A 55 -11.11 -24.96 5.09
CA SER A 55 -11.82 -23.73 5.49
C SER A 55 -10.88 -22.65 6.03
N ASP A 56 -11.37 -21.42 6.18
CA ASP A 56 -10.58 -20.31 6.75
C ASP A 56 -10.05 -20.60 8.16
N TRP A 57 -10.79 -21.40 8.94
CA TRP A 57 -10.43 -21.78 10.31
C TRP A 57 -9.33 -22.84 10.39
N ASP A 58 -9.04 -23.51 9.28
CA ASP A 58 -8.02 -24.56 9.22
C ASP A 58 -6.59 -24.01 9.15
N TRP A 59 -6.44 -22.71 8.87
CA TRP A 59 -5.15 -22.03 8.75
C TRP A 59 -4.61 -21.58 10.11
N THR A 60 -3.34 -21.88 10.38
CA THR A 60 -2.67 -21.47 11.62
C THR A 60 -2.11 -20.06 11.54
N SER A 61 -1.79 -19.60 10.33
CA SER A 61 -1.28 -18.26 10.05
C SER A 61 -1.49 -17.91 8.57
N LYS A 62 -1.52 -16.62 8.25
CA LYS A 62 -1.74 -16.13 6.88
C LYS A 62 -0.62 -16.50 5.90
N ASP A 63 0.61 -16.64 6.39
CA ASP A 63 1.79 -17.00 5.60
C ASP A 63 1.99 -18.53 5.49
N GLN A 64 1.16 -19.35 6.14
CA GLN A 64 1.33 -20.81 6.15
C GLN A 64 1.32 -21.38 4.74
N ALA A 65 0.36 -20.97 3.91
CA ALA A 65 0.30 -21.42 2.52
C ALA A 65 1.54 -21.01 1.73
N ALA A 66 1.98 -19.77 1.90
CA ALA A 66 3.17 -19.25 1.23
C ALA A 66 4.43 -20.06 1.57
N ARG A 67 4.61 -20.47 2.83
CA ARG A 67 5.74 -21.32 3.25
C ARG A 67 5.72 -22.68 2.54
N ILE A 68 4.58 -23.37 2.59
CA ILE A 68 4.41 -24.70 1.97
C ILE A 68 4.64 -24.62 0.45
N LEU A 69 4.08 -23.61 -0.21
CA LEU A 69 4.24 -23.42 -1.65
C LEU A 69 5.70 -23.11 -2.04
N ARG A 70 6.42 -22.33 -1.22
CA ARG A 70 7.87 -22.10 -1.42
C ARG A 70 8.67 -23.39 -1.24
N GLU A 71 8.34 -24.22 -0.25
CA GLU A 71 8.98 -25.54 -0.04
C GLU A 71 8.74 -26.49 -1.23
N LEU A 72 7.57 -26.42 -1.86
CA LEU A 72 7.25 -27.12 -3.11
C LEU A 72 7.90 -26.49 -4.37
N GLY A 73 8.66 -25.41 -4.19
CA GLY A 73 9.44 -24.73 -5.24
C GLY A 73 8.65 -23.78 -6.10
N PHE A 74 7.55 -23.20 -5.60
CA PHE A 74 6.79 -22.15 -6.29
C PHE A 74 7.30 -20.76 -5.91
N ARG A 75 7.24 -19.84 -6.87
CA ARG A 75 7.55 -18.43 -6.65
C ARG A 75 6.35 -17.75 -6.00
N VAL A 76 6.49 -17.37 -4.73
CA VAL A 76 5.44 -16.72 -3.94
C VAL A 76 5.85 -15.32 -3.54
N LEU A 77 5.10 -14.33 -3.97
CA LEU A 77 5.28 -12.91 -3.69
C LEU A 77 4.27 -12.42 -2.66
N ALA A 78 4.51 -11.25 -2.08
CA ALA A 78 3.46 -10.53 -1.37
C ALA A 78 2.41 -10.03 -2.38
N GLY A 79 1.14 -9.94 -1.97
CA GLY A 79 0.06 -9.53 -2.88
C GLY A 79 0.16 -8.09 -3.37
N ASP A 80 0.90 -7.26 -2.64
CA ASP A 80 1.23 -5.87 -2.97
C ASP A 80 2.57 -5.73 -3.71
N ASP A 81 3.27 -6.84 -3.99
CA ASP A 81 4.50 -6.82 -4.76
C ASP A 81 4.22 -6.32 -6.19
N PRO A 82 4.98 -5.35 -6.72
CA PRO A 82 4.77 -4.82 -8.07
C PRO A 82 4.78 -5.88 -9.18
N GLU A 83 5.47 -7.00 -8.98
CA GLU A 83 5.50 -8.11 -9.93
C GLU A 83 4.25 -9.02 -9.82
N ALA A 84 3.62 -9.08 -8.64
CA ALA A 84 2.36 -9.78 -8.43
C ALA A 84 1.15 -9.03 -9.04
N VAL A 85 1.27 -7.72 -9.22
CA VAL A 85 0.17 -6.90 -9.72
C VAL A 85 0.10 -7.00 -11.25
N VAL A 86 -0.94 -7.65 -11.75
CA VAL A 86 -1.24 -7.75 -13.20
C VAL A 86 -2.19 -6.63 -13.59
N PRO A 87 -1.90 -5.82 -14.63
CA PRO A 87 -2.75 -4.71 -15.01
C PRO A 87 -4.04 -5.24 -15.64
N VAL A 88 -5.15 -4.54 -15.41
CA VAL A 88 -6.47 -4.90 -15.96
C VAL A 88 -6.44 -4.92 -17.49
N THR A 89 -5.61 -4.06 -18.09
CA THR A 89 -5.40 -3.96 -19.54
C THR A 89 -4.61 -5.13 -20.14
N GLY A 90 -4.07 -6.04 -19.31
CA GLY A 90 -3.24 -7.17 -19.74
C GLY A 90 -1.78 -6.84 -20.05
N ALA A 91 -1.43 -5.56 -20.23
CA ALA A 91 -0.06 -5.11 -20.44
C ALA A 91 0.25 -3.78 -19.73
N TRP A 92 1.47 -3.69 -19.21
CA TRP A 92 2.00 -2.49 -18.56
C TRP A 92 2.57 -1.50 -19.58
N ARG A 93 2.30 -0.21 -19.38
CA ARG A 93 2.97 0.92 -20.04
C ARG A 93 3.73 1.74 -19.00
N GLU A 94 4.94 2.20 -19.31
CA GLU A 94 5.68 3.07 -18.40
C GLU A 94 5.15 4.51 -18.50
N THR A 95 5.17 5.26 -17.39
CA THR A 95 4.76 6.68 -17.40
C THR A 95 5.55 7.53 -18.41
N SER A 96 6.81 7.18 -18.69
CA SER A 96 7.64 7.83 -19.71
C SER A 96 7.09 7.70 -21.12
N ASP A 97 6.41 6.59 -21.42
CA ASP A 97 5.89 6.29 -22.75
C ASP A 97 4.52 6.96 -22.98
N VAL A 98 3.74 7.12 -21.90
CA VAL A 98 2.41 7.73 -21.95
C VAL A 98 2.47 9.25 -21.81
N GLY A 99 3.47 9.76 -21.09
CA GLY A 99 3.60 11.16 -20.74
C GLY A 99 2.87 11.53 -19.44
N PRO A 100 3.35 12.58 -18.73
CA PRO A 100 2.93 12.87 -17.34
C PRO A 100 1.49 13.36 -17.21
N GLU A 101 0.96 14.11 -18.17
CA GLU A 101 -0.43 14.61 -18.14
C GLU A 101 -1.44 13.49 -18.34
N ALA A 102 -1.34 12.75 -19.44
CA ALA A 102 -2.19 11.60 -19.70
C ALA A 102 -2.06 10.51 -18.62
N THR A 103 -0.87 10.33 -18.02
CA THR A 103 -0.69 9.43 -16.86
C THR A 103 -1.55 9.89 -15.68
N ARG A 104 -1.46 11.18 -15.30
CA ARG A 104 -2.20 11.72 -14.15
C ARG A 104 -3.71 11.65 -14.35
N GLU A 105 -4.20 11.96 -15.54
CA GLU A 105 -5.63 11.85 -15.88
C GLU A 105 -6.13 10.40 -15.78
N ALA A 106 -5.42 9.45 -16.40
CA ALA A 106 -5.78 8.04 -16.34
C ALA A 106 -5.71 7.49 -14.91
N TRP A 107 -4.73 7.94 -14.13
CA TRP A 107 -4.61 7.58 -12.72
C TRP A 107 -5.75 8.19 -11.87
N ALA A 108 -6.15 9.43 -12.13
CA ALA A 108 -7.26 10.08 -11.43
C ALA A 108 -8.59 9.38 -11.71
N ALA A 109 -8.85 9.00 -12.97
CA ALA A 109 -10.03 8.22 -13.33
C ALA A 109 -10.06 6.86 -12.57
N ALA A 110 -8.96 6.12 -12.59
CA ALA A 110 -8.83 4.86 -11.86
C ALA A 110 -8.97 5.01 -10.34
N ALA A 111 -8.42 6.09 -9.78
CA ALA A 111 -8.52 6.40 -8.35
C ALA A 111 -9.97 6.69 -7.96
N ARG A 112 -10.66 7.51 -8.76
CA ARG A 112 -12.08 7.84 -8.55
C ARG A 112 -12.93 6.57 -8.54
N ASP A 113 -12.76 5.69 -9.51
CA ASP A 113 -13.50 4.41 -9.57
C ASP A 113 -13.29 3.57 -8.30
N ARG A 114 -12.05 3.48 -7.82
CA ARG A 114 -11.75 2.73 -6.60
C ARG A 114 -12.35 3.39 -5.35
N LEU A 115 -12.33 4.71 -5.27
CA LEU A 115 -12.92 5.45 -4.16
C LEU A 115 -14.45 5.37 -4.17
N LEU A 116 -15.10 5.35 -5.35
CA LEU A 116 -16.54 5.11 -5.48
C LEU A 116 -16.96 3.73 -4.98
N GLU A 117 -16.15 2.70 -5.22
CA GLU A 117 -16.42 1.37 -4.65
C GLU A 117 -16.40 1.39 -3.11
N ALA A 118 -15.49 2.16 -2.52
CA ALA A 118 -15.44 2.36 -1.07
C ALA A 118 -16.63 3.19 -0.57
N ALA A 119 -17.00 4.26 -1.29
CA ALA A 119 -18.13 5.12 -0.96
C ALA A 119 -19.46 4.35 -0.88
N ARG A 120 -19.59 3.26 -1.65
CA ARG A 120 -20.79 2.41 -1.67
C ARG A 120 -20.85 1.37 -0.56
N ARG A 121 -19.91 1.37 0.41
CA ARG A 121 -19.94 0.46 1.56
C ARG A 121 -19.66 1.24 2.85
N TYR A 122 -20.62 1.22 3.77
CA TYR A 122 -20.51 2.02 4.98
C TYR A 122 -19.27 1.63 5.79
N ARG A 123 -18.49 2.64 6.19
CA ARG A 123 -17.20 2.51 6.90
C ARG A 123 -16.04 1.92 6.09
N ALA A 124 -16.17 1.73 4.78
CA ALA A 124 -15.05 1.30 3.96
C ALA A 124 -14.12 2.48 3.62
N THR A 125 -12.83 2.30 3.86
CA THR A 125 -11.76 3.21 3.41
C THR A 125 -10.81 2.47 2.47
N VAL A 126 -10.00 3.23 1.74
CA VAL A 126 -8.91 2.70 0.93
C VAL A 126 -7.59 3.23 1.48
N GLN A 127 -6.66 2.34 1.78
CA GLN A 127 -5.33 2.74 2.24
C GLN A 127 -4.57 3.45 1.11
N PRO A 128 -3.77 4.50 1.39
CA PRO A 128 -3.03 5.21 0.35
C PRO A 128 -2.13 4.31 -0.50
N ALA A 129 -1.42 3.36 0.13
CA ALA A 129 -0.59 2.39 -0.57
C ALA A 129 -1.42 1.43 -1.45
N GLU A 130 -2.57 0.97 -0.95
CA GLU A 130 -3.49 0.12 -1.72
C GLU A 130 -4.06 0.89 -2.93
N LEU A 131 -4.46 2.15 -2.73
CA LEU A 131 -4.97 3.00 -3.79
C LEU A 131 -3.91 3.19 -4.88
N ALA A 132 -2.65 3.45 -4.49
CA ALA A 132 -1.55 3.62 -5.44
C ALA A 132 -1.30 2.37 -6.30
N ILE A 133 -1.39 1.18 -5.70
CA ILE A 133 -1.31 -0.09 -6.43
C ILE A 133 -2.49 -0.23 -7.39
N GLU A 134 -3.70 0.05 -6.91
CA GLU A 134 -4.92 -0.16 -7.69
C GLU A 134 -5.02 0.81 -8.88
N VAL A 135 -4.57 2.04 -8.70
CA VAL A 135 -4.52 3.07 -9.73
C VAL A 135 -3.60 2.65 -10.87
N GLN A 136 -2.39 2.16 -10.57
CA GLN A 136 -1.49 1.63 -11.59
C GLN A 136 -2.12 0.39 -12.26
N ARG A 137 -2.66 -0.54 -11.46
CA ARG A 137 -3.27 -1.78 -11.96
C ARG A 137 -4.42 -1.53 -12.94
N ARG A 138 -5.37 -0.64 -12.60
CA ARG A 138 -6.55 -0.34 -13.42
C ARG A 138 -6.19 0.42 -14.68
N SER A 139 -5.30 1.41 -14.58
CA SER A 139 -4.87 2.22 -15.73
C SER A 139 -3.93 1.47 -16.68
N GLY A 140 -3.26 0.42 -16.17
CA GLY A 140 -2.17 -0.26 -16.88
C GLY A 140 -0.94 0.62 -17.08
N ILE A 141 -0.82 1.73 -16.35
CA ILE A 141 0.31 2.64 -16.40
C ILE A 141 1.08 2.51 -15.09
N ARG A 142 2.38 2.20 -15.16
CA ARG A 142 3.22 2.02 -13.97
C ARG A 142 4.35 3.02 -13.85
N THR A 143 4.84 3.14 -12.62
CA THR A 143 6.05 3.85 -12.26
C THR A 143 6.79 3.10 -11.15
N ARG A 144 8.10 3.31 -11.08
CA ARG A 144 8.93 2.85 -9.94
C ARG A 144 9.05 3.91 -8.84
N GLN A 145 8.52 5.11 -9.06
CA GLN A 145 8.53 6.16 -8.04
C GLN A 145 7.62 5.77 -6.87
N LEU A 146 8.07 6.09 -5.65
CA LEU A 146 7.28 5.86 -4.44
C LEU A 146 5.97 6.65 -4.51
N TRP A 147 4.89 6.03 -4.05
CA TRP A 147 3.52 6.55 -4.23
C TRP A 147 3.31 7.96 -3.66
N HIS A 148 3.99 8.32 -2.58
CA HIS A 148 3.85 9.62 -1.95
C HIS A 148 4.36 10.78 -2.83
N HIS A 149 5.14 10.50 -3.89
CA HIS A 149 5.59 11.53 -4.82
C HIS A 149 4.53 11.95 -5.84
N TRP A 150 3.50 11.13 -6.07
CA TRP A 150 2.55 11.36 -7.17
C TRP A 150 1.09 11.18 -6.76
N LEU A 151 0.79 10.42 -5.71
CA LEU A 151 -0.59 10.11 -5.31
C LEU A 151 -1.35 11.37 -4.90
N ASP A 152 -0.72 12.32 -4.21
CA ASP A 152 -1.38 13.55 -3.79
C ASP A 152 -1.82 14.43 -4.97
N GLU A 153 -1.07 14.45 -6.08
CA GLU A 153 -1.49 15.14 -7.30
C GLU A 153 -2.70 14.46 -7.96
N VAL A 154 -2.69 13.13 -8.00
CA VAL A 154 -3.82 12.32 -8.49
C VAL A 154 -5.06 12.57 -7.64
N LEU A 155 -4.94 12.57 -6.31
CA LEU A 155 -6.04 12.89 -5.40
C LEU A 155 -6.52 14.33 -5.60
N GLY A 156 -5.63 15.29 -5.87
CA GLY A 156 -6.02 16.65 -6.22
C GLY A 156 -6.97 16.71 -7.42
N LEU A 157 -6.70 15.94 -8.48
CA LEU A 157 -7.58 15.85 -9.64
C LEU A 157 -8.94 15.21 -9.30
N VAL A 158 -8.97 14.17 -8.48
CA VAL A 158 -10.22 13.53 -8.03
C VAL A 158 -11.06 14.49 -7.18
N ALA A 159 -10.43 15.31 -6.33
CA ALA A 159 -11.13 16.30 -5.52
C ALA A 159 -11.75 17.41 -6.39
N LEU A 160 -11.02 17.89 -7.40
CA LEU A 160 -11.55 18.84 -8.39
C LEU A 160 -12.74 18.26 -9.14
N GLU A 161 -12.66 16.99 -9.55
CA GLU A 161 -13.76 16.30 -10.23
C GLU A 161 -14.98 16.13 -9.32
N SER A 162 -14.78 15.80 -8.03
CA SER A 162 -15.87 15.71 -7.05
C SER A 162 -16.58 17.06 -6.91
N SER A 163 -15.81 18.15 -6.78
CA SER A 163 -16.35 19.52 -6.73
C SER A 163 -17.11 19.89 -8.01
N ARG A 164 -16.56 19.57 -9.19
CA ARG A 164 -17.20 19.82 -10.49
C ARG A 164 -18.54 19.07 -10.64
N LEU A 165 -18.66 17.89 -10.04
CA LEU A 165 -19.87 17.07 -10.04
C LEU A 165 -20.82 17.40 -8.89
N GLU A 166 -20.47 18.36 -8.02
CA GLU A 166 -21.24 18.71 -6.82
C GLU A 166 -21.46 17.50 -5.90
N GLU A 167 -20.44 16.63 -5.80
CA GLU A 167 -20.41 15.44 -4.95
C GLU A 167 -19.51 15.69 -3.72
N PRO A 168 -19.75 14.99 -2.59
CA PRO A 168 -18.81 14.97 -1.48
C PRO A 168 -17.41 14.52 -1.91
N LEU A 169 -16.37 14.98 -1.21
CA LEU A 169 -14.99 14.72 -1.56
C LEU A 169 -14.65 13.23 -1.37
N LEU A 170 -14.69 12.48 -2.48
CA LEU A 170 -14.31 11.06 -2.52
C LEU A 170 -12.91 10.80 -1.97
N VAL A 171 -12.00 11.76 -2.09
CA VAL A 171 -10.63 11.66 -1.57
C VAL A 171 -10.57 11.54 -0.05
N SER A 172 -11.64 11.87 0.68
CA SER A 172 -11.75 11.66 2.12
C SER A 172 -11.71 10.16 2.51
N LEU A 173 -12.09 9.28 1.57
CA LEU A 173 -12.07 7.81 1.72
C LEU A 173 -10.66 7.22 1.59
N CYS A 174 -9.69 7.98 1.08
CA CYS A 174 -8.28 7.61 1.07
C CYS A 174 -7.65 7.92 2.44
N ALA A 175 -7.63 6.94 3.34
CA ALA A 175 -7.21 7.14 4.72
C ALA A 175 -6.54 5.90 5.30
N ASP A 176 -5.71 6.12 6.32
CA ASP A 176 -5.07 5.03 7.05
C ASP A 176 -6.05 4.28 7.98
N ASP A 177 -5.58 3.22 8.65
CA ASP A 177 -6.39 2.41 9.58
C ASP A 177 -6.94 3.22 10.77
N ALA A 178 -6.32 4.35 11.11
CA ALA A 178 -6.80 5.28 12.13
C ALA A 178 -7.76 6.33 11.54
N GLY A 179 -8.08 6.25 10.25
CA GLY A 179 -8.95 7.18 9.54
C GLY A 179 -8.29 8.51 9.19
N ARG A 180 -6.96 8.60 9.26
CA ARG A 180 -6.20 9.83 8.92
C ARG A 180 -5.92 9.91 7.44
N VAL A 181 -6.07 11.10 6.87
CA VAL A 181 -5.80 11.39 5.46
C VAL A 181 -4.34 11.81 5.24
N THR A 182 -3.88 11.82 3.98
CA THR A 182 -2.53 12.29 3.62
C THR A 182 -2.40 13.80 3.81
N ASP A 183 -1.16 14.30 3.90
CA ASP A 183 -0.88 15.74 3.99
C ASP A 183 -1.42 16.52 2.78
N GLY A 184 -1.50 15.86 1.61
CA GLY A 184 -2.09 16.40 0.39
C GLY A 184 -3.60 16.69 0.49
N TYR A 185 -4.32 16.07 1.43
CA TYR A 185 -5.77 16.26 1.54
C TYR A 185 -6.18 17.71 1.76
N ALA A 186 -5.48 18.44 2.64
CA ALA A 186 -5.80 19.83 2.91
C ALA A 186 -5.57 20.74 1.68
N VAL A 187 -4.63 20.36 0.80
CA VAL A 187 -4.40 21.02 -0.49
C VAL A 187 -5.53 20.73 -1.46
N ALA A 188 -5.98 19.47 -1.52
CA ALA A 188 -7.11 19.04 -2.35
C ALA A 188 -8.42 19.75 -1.94
N VAL A 189 -8.71 19.86 -0.64
CA VAL A 189 -9.87 20.61 -0.13
C VAL A 189 -9.81 22.08 -0.54
N ARG A 190 -8.64 22.73 -0.39
CA ARG A 190 -8.47 24.14 -0.83
C ARG A 190 -8.70 24.29 -2.34
N ALA A 191 -8.24 23.33 -3.14
CA ALA A 191 -8.45 23.36 -4.59
C ALA A 191 -9.94 23.20 -4.94
N ALA A 192 -10.66 22.35 -4.22
CA ALA A 192 -12.08 22.05 -4.45
C ALA A 192 -13.04 23.13 -3.93
N TYR A 193 -12.79 23.68 -2.74
CA TYR A 193 -13.69 24.56 -2.00
C TYR A 193 -13.12 25.95 -1.68
N GLY A 194 -11.88 26.24 -2.08
CA GLY A 194 -11.23 27.54 -1.91
C GLY A 194 -10.54 27.76 -0.56
N GLU A 195 -10.91 27.01 0.48
CA GLU A 195 -10.33 27.15 1.83
C GLU A 195 -9.65 25.88 2.32
N ARG A 196 -8.57 26.04 3.09
CA ARG A 196 -7.87 24.93 3.73
C ARG A 196 -8.54 24.62 5.09
N PRO A 197 -8.93 23.37 5.37
CA PRO A 197 -9.53 23.03 6.66
C PRO A 197 -8.49 23.14 7.79
N GLU A 198 -8.90 23.73 8.92
CA GLU A 198 -8.07 23.82 10.13
C GLU A 198 -7.76 22.43 10.72
N HIS A 199 -8.72 21.51 10.62
CA HIS A 199 -8.60 20.13 11.11
C HIS A 199 -8.85 19.12 9.97
N PRO A 200 -7.84 18.83 9.13
CA PRO A 200 -8.01 17.99 7.94
C PRO A 200 -8.63 16.61 8.21
N ASN A 201 -8.24 15.94 9.29
CA ASN A 201 -8.78 14.61 9.65
C ASN A 201 -10.25 14.67 10.08
N ALA A 202 -10.66 15.71 10.81
CA ALA A 202 -12.05 15.89 11.19
C ALA A 202 -12.92 16.26 9.97
N HIS A 203 -12.40 17.14 9.11
CA HIS A 203 -13.02 17.47 7.82
C HIS A 203 -13.21 16.21 6.96
N ALA A 204 -12.17 15.39 6.81
CA ALA A 204 -12.25 14.12 6.09
C ALA A 204 -13.25 13.13 6.71
N ALA A 205 -13.33 13.04 8.03
CA ALA A 205 -14.29 12.15 8.67
C ALA A 205 -15.75 12.56 8.36
N ASN A 206 -16.03 13.87 8.32
CA ASN A 206 -17.34 14.39 7.91
C ASN A 206 -17.62 14.11 6.43
N GLU A 207 -16.67 14.47 5.53
CA GLU A 207 -16.79 14.23 4.09
C GLU A 207 -16.98 12.74 3.75
N ARG A 208 -16.34 11.83 4.48
CA ARG A 208 -16.57 10.39 4.32
C ARG A 208 -18.00 9.99 4.64
N LEU A 209 -18.56 10.53 5.72
CA LEU A 209 -19.95 10.25 6.07
C LEU A 209 -20.90 10.78 5.00
N GLU A 210 -20.64 11.97 4.48
CA GLU A 210 -21.39 12.53 3.35
C GLU A 210 -21.24 11.68 2.09
N CYS A 211 -20.05 11.14 1.78
CA CYS A 211 -19.87 10.17 0.70
C CYS A 211 -20.79 8.95 0.90
N TYR A 212 -20.81 8.35 2.09
CA TYR A 212 -21.65 7.18 2.33
C TYR A 212 -23.16 7.48 2.20
N ARG A 213 -23.58 8.68 2.60
CA ARG A 213 -24.97 9.14 2.45
C ARG A 213 -25.31 9.38 0.98
N TYR A 214 -24.48 10.16 0.29
CA TYR A 214 -24.67 10.56 -1.10
C TYR A 214 -24.68 9.36 -2.05
N PHE A 215 -23.78 8.40 -1.87
CA PHE A 215 -23.66 7.21 -2.71
C PHE A 215 -24.45 5.99 -2.17
N GLU A 216 -25.37 6.20 -1.24
CA GLU A 216 -26.29 5.18 -0.70
C GLU A 216 -25.56 3.91 -0.25
N ALA A 217 -24.57 4.07 0.62
CA ALA A 217 -23.68 2.99 1.00
C ALA A 217 -24.40 1.78 1.58
N ALA A 218 -24.06 0.60 1.09
CA ALA A 218 -24.53 -0.65 1.68
C ALA A 218 -24.12 -0.74 3.16
N GLY A 219 -25.08 -1.04 4.03
CA GLY A 219 -24.86 -1.11 5.48
C GLY A 219 -24.94 0.24 6.21
N LEU A 220 -25.32 1.33 5.52
CA LEU A 220 -25.61 2.61 6.17
C LEU A 220 -26.83 2.46 7.12
N PRO A 221 -26.74 2.90 8.38
CA PRO A 221 -27.87 2.84 9.30
C PRO A 221 -28.99 3.81 8.89
N ALA A 222 -30.23 3.53 9.33
CA ALA A 222 -31.40 4.33 8.98
C ALA A 222 -31.37 5.79 9.49
N ASP A 223 -30.55 6.08 10.51
CA ASP A 223 -30.31 7.45 10.99
C ASP A 223 -29.26 8.21 10.16
N GLY A 224 -28.78 7.61 9.07
CA GLY A 224 -27.78 8.19 8.18
C GLY A 224 -26.34 8.02 8.68
N GLY A 225 -26.11 7.26 9.77
CA GLY A 225 -24.79 7.00 10.30
C GLY A 225 -24.15 8.19 11.03
N SER A 226 -22.97 7.96 11.59
CA SER A 226 -22.24 8.93 12.40
C SER A 226 -20.75 8.96 12.05
N VAL A 227 -20.10 10.08 12.35
CA VAL A 227 -18.67 10.34 12.11
C VAL A 227 -17.79 9.57 13.11
N GLU A 228 -18.35 8.59 13.82
CA GLU A 228 -17.65 7.86 14.88
C GLU A 228 -16.26 7.46 14.36
N PRO A 229 -15.17 7.81 15.08
CA PRO A 229 -13.84 7.37 14.69
C PRO A 229 -13.90 5.86 14.48
N PRO A 230 -13.14 5.29 13.52
CA PRO A 230 -13.14 3.85 13.33
C PRO A 230 -12.92 3.24 14.71
N LYS A 231 -13.95 2.53 15.22
CA LYS A 231 -13.78 1.78 16.46
C LYS A 231 -12.54 0.96 16.20
N MET A 232 -11.49 1.16 16.99
CA MET A 232 -10.46 0.16 17.12
C MET A 232 -11.26 -1.12 17.32
N ALA A 233 -11.33 -1.99 16.30
CA ALA A 233 -11.85 -3.31 16.51
C ALA A 233 -11.13 -3.79 17.76
N PRO A 234 -11.81 -4.35 18.78
CA PRO A 234 -11.08 -4.97 19.88
C PRO A 234 -10.12 -5.90 19.19
N ALA A 235 -8.81 -5.62 19.30
CA ALA A 235 -7.80 -6.40 18.63
C ALA A 235 -8.14 -7.84 19.00
N ALA A 236 -8.65 -8.61 18.03
CA ALA A 236 -8.84 -10.04 18.21
C ALA A 236 -7.48 -10.49 18.69
N ARG A 237 -7.44 -10.90 19.96
CA ARG A 237 -6.28 -10.82 20.85
C ARG A 237 -5.07 -11.45 20.16
N ALA A 238 -4.33 -10.63 19.42
CA ALA A 238 -3.05 -10.99 18.87
C ALA A 238 -2.12 -10.93 20.07
N THR A 239 -2.06 -12.04 20.81
CA THR A 239 -0.98 -12.35 21.72
C THR A 239 0.30 -12.46 20.90
N ALA A 240 0.81 -11.31 20.46
CA ALA A 240 2.22 -11.11 20.24
C ALA A 240 2.85 -11.14 21.63
N THR A 241 3.12 -12.34 22.12
CA THR A 241 4.03 -12.56 23.24
C THR A 241 5.40 -12.10 22.76
N ARG A 242 5.68 -10.81 22.91
CA ARG A 242 7.05 -10.30 22.90
C ARG A 242 7.76 -10.97 24.07
N THR A 243 8.49 -12.04 23.78
CA THR A 243 9.60 -12.52 24.61
C THR A 243 10.71 -11.46 24.56
N GLY A 244 10.44 -10.33 25.20
CA GLY A 244 11.45 -9.37 25.58
C GLY A 244 12.00 -9.78 26.93
N THR A 245 13.18 -10.40 26.94
CA THR A 245 13.99 -10.54 28.16
C THR A 245 14.25 -9.15 28.72
N ARG A 246 13.57 -8.82 29.83
CA ARG A 246 13.78 -7.60 30.60
C ARG A 246 15.13 -7.71 31.29
N ARG A 247 16.20 -7.25 30.62
CA ARG A 247 17.47 -6.96 31.28
C ARG A 247 17.33 -5.64 32.03
N THR A 248 17.50 -5.71 33.34
CA THR A 248 17.62 -4.57 34.24
C THR A 248 18.75 -3.64 33.76
N ALA A 249 18.45 -2.34 33.73
CA ALA A 249 19.39 -1.31 33.32
C ALA A 249 20.43 -1.08 34.43
N ALA A 250 21.71 -1.29 34.11
CA ALA A 250 22.84 -0.72 34.82
C ALA A 250 23.23 0.62 34.17
N PRO A 251 23.77 1.60 34.92
CA PRO A 251 24.04 2.94 34.40
C PRO A 251 25.13 2.93 33.30
N LYS A 252 24.88 3.70 32.24
CA LYS A 252 25.77 3.86 31.08
C LYS A 252 27.02 4.69 31.42
N ALA A 253 28.20 4.14 31.12
CA ALA A 253 29.41 4.90 30.86
C ALA A 253 29.35 5.59 29.48
N PRO A 254 30.07 6.71 29.25
CA PRO A 254 29.98 7.47 28.01
C PRO A 254 30.60 6.72 26.82
N ALA A 255 29.87 6.72 25.69
CA ALA A 255 30.25 6.01 24.48
C ALA A 255 31.25 6.82 23.62
N VAL A 256 32.33 6.14 23.22
CA VAL A 256 33.33 6.61 22.25
C VAL A 256 32.71 6.59 20.84
N LYS A 257 32.88 7.68 20.09
CA LYS A 257 32.37 7.85 18.72
C LYS A 257 33.12 6.93 17.73
N ARG A 258 32.36 6.25 16.87
CA ARG A 258 32.85 5.42 15.76
C ARG A 258 33.39 6.31 14.62
N PRO A 259 34.46 5.94 13.89
CA PRO A 259 35.03 6.79 12.84
C PRO A 259 34.14 6.84 11.58
N THR A 260 33.98 8.04 11.02
CA THR A 260 33.31 8.32 9.75
C THR A 260 34.22 8.00 8.55
N LYS A 261 33.63 7.56 7.44
CA LYS A 261 34.31 7.26 6.17
C LYS A 261 34.90 8.56 5.55
N PRO A 262 36.04 8.50 4.84
CA PRO A 262 36.82 9.70 4.44
C PRO A 262 36.25 10.57 3.29
N ALA A 263 35.00 10.35 2.86
CA ALA A 263 34.44 10.97 1.66
C ALA A 263 33.47 12.14 1.94
N ASP A 264 33.13 12.41 3.20
CA ASP A 264 32.10 13.39 3.58
C ASP A 264 32.64 14.56 4.41
N ARG A 265 33.95 14.85 4.33
CA ARG A 265 34.49 16.06 4.96
C ARG A 265 34.32 17.24 4.00
N PRO A 266 33.67 18.34 4.41
CA PRO A 266 33.62 19.56 3.61
C PRO A 266 35.04 20.00 3.23
N PRO A 267 35.29 20.48 1.99
CA PRO A 267 36.62 20.92 1.59
C PRO A 267 37.08 22.09 2.48
N GLU A 268 38.32 22.02 2.96
CA GLU A 268 38.92 23.13 3.71
C GLU A 268 39.12 24.32 2.76
N ILE A 269 38.84 25.53 3.21
CA ILE A 269 38.92 26.75 2.39
C ILE A 269 40.14 27.57 2.83
N CYS A 270 40.92 28.04 1.87
CA CYS A 270 42.09 28.89 2.12
C CYS A 270 41.64 30.23 2.74
N PRO A 271 42.17 30.65 3.90
CA PRO A 271 41.76 31.90 4.54
C PRO A 271 42.26 33.15 3.80
N THR A 272 43.21 33.01 2.87
CA THR A 272 43.83 34.14 2.15
C THR A 272 43.14 34.44 0.81
N CYS A 273 42.75 33.40 0.06
CA CYS A 273 42.12 33.57 -1.26
C CYS A 273 40.76 32.87 -1.42
N PHE A 274 40.24 32.25 -0.36
CA PHE A 274 38.92 31.60 -0.30
C PHE A 274 38.67 30.47 -1.32
N MET A 275 39.73 29.93 -1.94
CA MET A 275 39.64 28.73 -2.76
C MET A 275 39.73 27.45 -1.92
N ALA A 276 39.12 26.37 -2.42
CA ALA A 276 39.19 25.05 -1.78
C ALA A 276 40.64 24.53 -1.78
N ILE A 277 41.11 24.11 -0.62
CA ILE A 277 42.45 23.56 -0.42
C ILE A 277 42.44 22.08 -0.86
N PRO A 278 43.31 21.66 -1.77
CA PRO A 278 43.44 20.25 -2.14
C PRO A 278 43.96 19.41 -0.97
N ARG A 279 43.86 18.08 -1.09
CA ARG A 279 44.28 17.14 -0.03
C ARG A 279 45.75 17.23 0.37
N SER A 280 46.59 17.93 -0.39
CA SER A 280 47.98 18.22 -0.04
C SER A 280 48.11 19.17 1.16
N GLY A 281 47.05 19.93 1.50
CA GLY A 281 47.05 20.89 2.61
C GLY A 281 47.73 22.23 2.27
N VAL A 282 48.13 22.44 1.02
CA VAL A 282 48.77 23.66 0.53
C VAL A 282 47.90 24.28 -0.55
N CYS A 283 47.71 25.59 -0.50
CA CYS A 283 46.91 26.31 -1.49
C CYS A 283 47.71 26.54 -2.76
N ASP A 284 47.26 26.02 -3.89
CA ASP A 284 47.94 26.15 -5.19
C ASP A 284 48.18 27.60 -5.64
N ASN A 285 47.42 28.57 -5.09
CA ASN A 285 47.53 29.99 -5.43
C ASN A 285 48.32 30.82 -4.40
N CYS A 286 48.45 30.38 -3.15
CA CYS A 286 49.13 31.13 -2.10
C CYS A 286 50.50 30.55 -1.71
N GLY A 287 50.78 29.28 -2.08
CA GLY A 287 52.01 28.58 -1.73
C GLY A 287 52.00 27.99 -0.33
#